data_AF-A0AAU9TMX9-F1
#
_entry.id   AF-A0AAU9TMX9-F1
#
_cell.length_a   1.000
_cell.length_b   1.000
_cell.length_c   1.000
_cell.angle_alpha   90.00
_cell.angle_beta   90.00
_cell.angle_gamma   90.00
#
_symmetry.space_group_name_H-M   'P 1'
#
loop_
_entity.id
_entity.type
_entity.pdbx_description
1 polymer ?
#
loop_
_entity_poly.entity_id
_entity_poly.type
_entity_poly.pdbx_seq_one_letter_code
_entity_poly.pdbx_strand_id
1 'polypeptide(L)'
;MCNVTFTIENDTYEDNYLNLNACAVAAINLPSLTENTFVCMVVHNHKVIGKHWEKVAVMNMEEAAKQEKELAIAHGKVTKEGYGEIDVIVDGCWSKRSYKKNYSALSGAAAILGKNTGKIIYLGIKNKYCQICAAAQRAETEPKEHLSFKNYSGPSTTM
;
A
#
# COMPACT_ATOMS: atom_id res chain seq x y z
N MET A 1 20.77 -22.32 19.65
CA MET A 1 20.31 -23.72 19.44
C MET A 1 18.81 -23.72 19.60
N CYS A 2 18.04 -23.96 18.54
CA CYS A 2 16.60 -24.19 18.72
C CYS A 2 16.06 -25.02 17.55
N ASN A 3 16.46 -26.30 17.53
CA ASN A 3 15.77 -27.32 16.75
C ASN A 3 14.62 -27.84 17.61
N VAL A 4 13.47 -27.17 17.56
CA VAL A 4 12.23 -27.72 18.11
C VAL A 4 11.28 -27.94 16.95
N THR A 5 10.90 -29.20 16.76
CA THR A 5 9.94 -29.64 15.75
C THR A 5 8.65 -30.01 16.50
N PHE A 6 7.51 -29.54 16.00
CA PHE A 6 6.19 -29.88 16.55
C PHE A 6 5.33 -30.49 15.45
N THR A 7 4.58 -31.51 15.81
CA THR A 7 3.57 -32.15 14.96
C THR A 7 2.21 -31.69 15.44
N ILE A 8 1.36 -31.25 14.51
CA ILE A 8 0.01 -30.72 14.82
C ILE A 8 -0.98 -31.84 14.51
N GLU A 9 -1.65 -32.35 15.53
CA GLU A 9 -2.85 -33.17 15.39
C GLU A 9 -4.08 -32.25 15.51
N ASN A 10 -5.01 -32.40 14.57
CA ASN A 10 -6.18 -31.53 14.44
C ASN A 10 -7.35 -32.14 15.23
N ASP A 11 -7.74 -31.51 16.32
CA ASP A 11 -9.00 -31.82 17.01
C ASP A 11 -10.07 -30.80 16.64
N THR A 12 -11.13 -31.26 16.00
CA THR A 12 -12.33 -30.46 15.71
C THR A 12 -13.21 -30.37 16.95
N TYR A 13 -13.31 -29.19 17.57
CA TYR A 13 -14.30 -28.89 18.62
C TYR A 13 -15.02 -27.55 18.35
N GLU A 14 -16.26 -27.46 18.86
CA GLU A 14 -17.28 -26.43 18.59
C GLU A 14 -16.98 -25.02 19.17
N ASP A 15 -15.84 -24.80 19.83
CA ASP A 15 -15.46 -23.51 20.45
C ASP A 15 -14.71 -22.55 19.51
N ASN A 16 -15.00 -22.60 18.20
CA ASN A 16 -14.30 -21.84 17.15
C ASN A 16 -14.64 -20.33 17.09
N TYR A 17 -14.66 -19.63 18.21
CA TYR A 17 -14.47 -18.18 18.20
C TYR A 17 -12.97 -17.87 18.19
N LEU A 18 -12.33 -18.12 17.05
CA LEU A 18 -11.03 -17.53 16.77
C LEU A 18 -11.21 -16.01 16.75
N ASN A 19 -10.55 -15.32 17.68
CA ASN A 19 -10.43 -13.86 17.65
C ASN A 19 -9.98 -13.45 16.24
N LEU A 20 -10.56 -12.36 15.70
CA LEU A 20 -10.25 -11.84 14.37
C LEU A 20 -8.73 -11.80 14.07
N ASN A 21 -7.92 -11.53 15.10
CA ASN A 21 -6.47 -11.56 15.03
C ASN A 21 -5.90 -12.95 14.73
N ALA A 22 -6.44 -14.01 15.35
CA ALA A 22 -6.03 -15.39 15.10
C ALA A 22 -6.42 -15.86 13.69
N CYS A 23 -7.62 -15.48 13.19
CA CYS A 23 -8.02 -15.76 11.80
C CYS A 23 -7.12 -15.04 10.78
N ALA A 24 -6.77 -13.78 11.02
CA ALA A 24 -5.90 -13.02 10.13
C ALA A 24 -4.45 -13.55 10.12
N VAL A 25 -3.96 -14.01 11.27
CA VAL A 25 -2.60 -14.55 11.45
C VAL A 25 -2.50 -15.98 10.88
N ALA A 26 -3.54 -16.80 11.01
CA ALA A 26 -3.61 -18.15 10.45
C ALA A 26 -3.58 -18.15 8.92
N ALA A 27 -4.24 -17.18 8.27
CA ALA A 27 -4.21 -17.04 6.81
C ALA A 27 -2.80 -16.74 6.24
N ILE A 28 -1.89 -16.20 7.08
CA ILE A 28 -0.52 -15.80 6.70
C ILE A 28 0.52 -16.75 7.30
N ASN A 29 0.09 -17.79 8.02
CA ASN A 29 0.94 -18.77 8.72
C ASN A 29 2.00 -18.10 9.62
N LEU A 30 1.65 -16.98 10.24
CA LEU A 30 2.49 -16.27 11.18
C LEU A 30 2.32 -16.88 12.58
N PRO A 31 3.38 -17.01 13.40
CA PRO A 31 3.22 -17.43 14.79
C PRO A 31 2.39 -16.40 15.57
N SER A 32 1.72 -16.82 16.64
CA SER A 32 1.06 -15.90 17.56
C SER A 32 2.10 -14.99 18.22
N LEU A 33 2.11 -13.71 17.82
CA LEU A 33 3.07 -12.72 18.33
C LEU A 33 2.47 -11.97 19.53
N THR A 34 3.27 -11.74 20.56
CA THR A 34 2.90 -10.79 21.62
C THR A 34 2.86 -9.37 21.04
N GLU A 35 2.08 -8.45 21.62
CA GLU A 35 1.97 -7.06 21.15
C GLU A 35 3.35 -6.40 20.97
N ASN A 36 4.26 -6.58 21.94
CA ASN A 36 5.62 -6.03 21.88
C ASN A 36 6.45 -6.67 20.76
N THR A 37 6.35 -7.99 20.56
CA THR A 37 7.06 -8.69 19.48
C THR A 37 6.52 -8.27 18.12
N PHE A 38 5.19 -8.17 17.98
CA PHE A 38 4.52 -7.72 16.77
C PHE A 38 4.92 -6.29 16.41
N VAL A 39 4.85 -5.35 17.36
CA VAL A 39 5.26 -3.96 17.13
C VAL A 39 6.75 -3.89 16.79
N CYS A 40 7.62 -4.62 17.49
CA CYS A 40 9.06 -4.58 17.21
C CYS A 40 9.40 -5.14 15.82
N MET A 41 8.86 -6.32 15.46
CA MET A 41 9.05 -6.93 14.14
C MET A 41 8.42 -6.08 13.04
N VAL A 42 7.17 -5.63 13.19
CA VAL A 42 6.48 -4.84 12.18
C VAL A 42 7.18 -3.50 12.02
N VAL A 43 7.54 -2.78 13.09
CA VAL A 43 8.16 -1.46 12.94
C VAL A 43 9.55 -1.54 12.29
N HIS A 44 10.39 -2.53 12.64
CA HIS A 44 11.71 -2.70 12.01
C HIS A 44 11.58 -3.27 10.59
N ASN A 45 10.86 -4.37 10.41
CA ASN A 45 10.78 -5.05 9.12
C ASN A 45 9.93 -4.27 8.12
N HIS A 46 8.82 -3.64 8.51
CA HIS A 46 7.98 -2.86 7.59
C HIS A 46 8.73 -1.64 7.02
N LYS A 47 9.65 -1.04 7.77
CA LYS A 47 10.49 0.04 7.23
C LYS A 47 11.46 -0.46 6.17
N VAL A 48 12.09 -1.62 6.39
CA VAL A 48 13.05 -2.20 5.45
C VAL A 48 12.34 -2.76 4.22
N ILE A 49 11.30 -3.56 4.43
CA ILE A 49 10.48 -4.18 3.38
C ILE A 49 9.77 -3.09 2.57
N GLY A 50 9.16 -2.10 3.22
CA GLY A 50 8.47 -1.00 2.55
C GLY A 50 9.39 -0.23 1.60
N LYS A 51 10.61 0.10 2.02
CA LYS A 51 11.61 0.75 1.15
C LYS A 51 11.99 -0.13 -0.05
N HIS A 52 12.15 -1.43 0.16
CA HIS A 52 12.48 -2.34 -0.94
C HIS A 52 11.32 -2.47 -1.94
N TRP A 53 10.09 -2.60 -1.43
CA TRP A 53 8.88 -2.63 -2.26
C TRP A 53 8.70 -1.36 -3.05
N GLU A 54 8.89 -0.19 -2.45
CA GLU A 54 8.83 1.09 -3.13
C GLU A 54 9.85 1.15 -4.28
N LYS A 55 11.11 0.76 -4.01
CA LYS A 55 12.15 0.71 -5.04
C LYS A 55 11.78 -0.21 -6.20
N VAL A 56 11.34 -1.43 -5.91
CA VAL A 56 10.98 -2.43 -6.94
C VAL A 56 9.76 -1.95 -7.73
N ALA A 57 8.76 -1.35 -7.07
CA ALA A 57 7.59 -0.80 -7.73
C ALA A 57 7.96 0.33 -8.71
N VAL A 58 8.82 1.26 -8.30
CA VAL A 58 9.30 2.35 -9.19
C VAL A 58 10.03 1.79 -10.39
N MET A 59 10.96 0.84 -10.19
CA MET A 59 11.69 0.19 -11.29
C MET A 59 10.74 -0.48 -12.29
N ASN A 60 9.75 -1.23 -11.80
CA ASN A 60 8.78 -1.91 -12.66
C ASN A 60 7.88 -0.91 -13.43
N MET A 61 7.48 0.19 -12.80
CA MET A 61 6.70 1.25 -13.45
C MET A 61 7.51 1.97 -14.54
N GLU A 62 8.80 2.24 -14.29
CA GLU A 62 9.70 2.81 -15.29
C GLU A 62 9.89 1.90 -16.50
N GLU A 63 10.06 0.59 -16.27
CA GLU A 63 10.17 -0.39 -17.35
C GLU A 63 8.87 -0.50 -18.15
N ALA A 64 7.71 -0.55 -17.47
CA ALA A 64 6.41 -0.54 -18.13
C ALA A 64 6.20 0.73 -18.98
N ALA A 65 6.60 1.89 -18.47
CA ALA A 65 6.51 3.15 -19.20
C ALA A 65 7.40 3.18 -20.46
N LYS A 66 8.61 2.61 -20.39
CA LYS A 66 9.51 2.48 -21.55
C LYS A 66 8.91 1.58 -22.63
N GLN A 67 8.37 0.42 -22.24
CA GLN A 67 7.72 -0.51 -23.17
C GLN A 67 6.53 0.16 -23.88
N GLU A 68 5.70 0.92 -23.16
CA GLU A 68 4.60 1.66 -23.80
C GLU A 68 5.06 2.78 -24.72
N LYS A 69 6.11 3.49 -24.34
CA LYS A 69 6.70 4.52 -25.20
C LYS A 69 7.19 3.91 -26.52
N GLU A 70 7.88 2.77 -26.47
CA GLU A 70 8.38 2.08 -27.66
C GLU A 70 7.23 1.64 -28.57
N LEU A 71 6.14 1.10 -28.00
CA LEU A 71 4.94 0.74 -28.73
C LEU A 71 4.25 1.95 -29.37
N ALA A 72 4.15 3.08 -28.66
CA ALA A 72 3.57 4.31 -29.19
C ALA A 72 4.35 4.80 -30.43
N ILE A 73 5.69 4.78 -30.37
CA ILE A 73 6.55 5.15 -31.50
C ILE A 73 6.38 4.16 -32.66
N ALA A 74 6.38 2.86 -32.38
CA ALA A 74 6.20 1.81 -33.40
C ALA A 74 4.85 1.94 -34.14
N HIS A 75 3.80 2.37 -33.44
CA HIS A 75 2.48 2.64 -34.02
C HIS A 75 2.37 4.02 -34.71
N GLY A 76 3.45 4.79 -34.77
CA GLY A 76 3.45 6.12 -35.38
C GLY A 76 2.69 7.18 -34.57
N LYS A 77 2.35 6.91 -33.31
CA LYS A 77 1.74 7.87 -32.38
C LYS A 77 2.84 8.73 -31.77
N VAL A 78 3.28 9.72 -32.54
CA VAL A 78 4.39 10.59 -32.16
C VAL A 78 3.94 12.05 -32.29
N THR A 79 4.18 12.84 -31.25
CA THR A 79 3.93 14.28 -31.26
C THR A 79 4.87 14.97 -32.26
N LYS A 80 4.55 16.21 -32.67
CA LYS A 80 5.39 17.02 -33.57
C LYS A 80 6.86 17.17 -33.12
N GLU A 81 7.12 17.00 -31.83
CA GLU A 81 8.45 17.10 -31.19
C GLU A 81 9.18 15.76 -31.09
N GLY A 82 8.61 14.66 -31.57
CA GLY A 82 9.25 13.33 -31.53
C GLY A 82 8.98 12.50 -30.28
N TYR A 83 8.11 12.95 -29.37
CA TYR A 83 7.71 12.18 -28.18
C TYR A 83 6.60 11.17 -28.51
N GLY A 84 6.70 9.96 -27.96
CA GLY A 84 5.65 8.94 -28.09
C GLY A 84 4.41 9.34 -27.29
N GLU A 85 3.26 9.40 -27.96
CA GLU A 85 1.96 9.71 -27.36
C GLU A 85 1.31 8.41 -26.87
N ILE A 86 1.21 8.26 -25.54
CA ILE A 86 0.76 7.03 -24.89
C ILE A 86 -0.70 7.21 -24.47
N ASP A 87 -1.56 6.32 -24.97
CA ASP A 87 -2.92 6.19 -24.45
C ASP A 87 -2.87 5.50 -23.08
N VAL A 88 -3.56 6.09 -22.10
CA VAL A 88 -3.59 5.58 -20.72
C VAL A 88 -5.02 5.37 -20.23
N ILE A 89 -5.16 4.41 -19.33
CA ILE A 89 -6.37 4.20 -18.54
C ILE A 89 -6.05 4.64 -17.11
N VAL A 90 -6.88 5.51 -16.54
CA VAL A 90 -6.69 6.00 -15.18
C VAL A 90 -7.83 5.49 -14.32
N ASP A 91 -7.49 4.85 -13.22
CA ASP A 91 -8.43 4.53 -12.15
C ASP A 91 -7.91 5.09 -10.83
N GLY A 92 -8.82 5.59 -10.01
CA GLY A 92 -8.46 6.20 -8.75
C GLY A 92 -9.62 6.22 -7.79
N CYS A 93 -9.37 5.82 -6.56
CA CYS A 93 -10.39 5.80 -5.55
C CYS A 93 -9.88 6.27 -4.19
N TRP A 94 -10.83 6.82 -3.42
CA TRP A 94 -10.73 6.93 -1.98
C TRP A 94 -11.52 5.76 -1.40
N SER A 95 -10.85 4.85 -0.70
CA SER A 95 -11.52 3.71 -0.07
C SER A 95 -12.62 4.20 0.87
N LYS A 96 -13.69 3.42 0.99
CA LYS A 96 -14.81 3.73 1.86
C LYS A 96 -14.63 3.08 3.23
N ARG A 97 -14.97 3.79 4.30
CA ARG A 97 -14.93 3.28 5.68
C ARG A 97 -16.29 2.69 6.04
N SER A 98 -16.29 1.47 6.57
CA SER A 98 -17.51 0.72 6.92
C SER A 98 -18.30 1.31 8.10
N TYR A 99 -17.69 2.15 8.94
CA TYR A 99 -18.34 2.66 10.16
C TYR A 99 -19.16 3.94 9.93
N LYS A 100 -20.28 4.04 10.66
CA LYS A 100 -21.20 5.19 10.71
C LYS A 100 -21.86 5.51 9.36
N LYS A 101 -21.33 6.50 8.63
CA LYS A 101 -21.96 7.12 7.44
C LYS A 101 -21.18 6.89 6.14
N ASN A 102 -20.42 5.80 6.03
CA ASN A 102 -19.68 5.48 4.81
C ASN A 102 -18.68 6.57 4.36
N TYR A 103 -17.92 7.12 5.32
CA TYR A 103 -16.97 8.21 5.05
C TYR A 103 -15.84 7.74 4.13
N SER A 104 -15.41 8.60 3.18
CA SER A 104 -14.17 8.37 2.43
C SER A 104 -12.97 8.28 3.38
N ALA A 105 -12.00 7.42 3.05
CA ALA A 105 -10.77 7.25 3.79
C ALA A 105 -9.93 8.54 3.79
N LEU A 106 -8.96 8.59 4.72
CA LEU A 106 -8.00 9.70 4.78
C LEU A 106 -6.80 9.49 3.86
N SER A 107 -6.77 8.38 3.14
CA SER A 107 -5.84 8.12 2.04
C SER A 107 -6.61 7.64 0.81
N GLY A 108 -6.14 8.05 -0.37
CA GLY A 108 -6.64 7.63 -1.67
C GLY A 108 -5.46 7.25 -2.57
N ALA A 109 -5.74 6.42 -3.57
CA ALA A 109 -4.73 5.93 -4.52
C ALA A 109 -5.28 6.03 -5.95
N ALA A 110 -4.43 6.48 -6.86
CA ALA A 110 -4.66 6.52 -8.31
C ALA A 110 -3.61 5.66 -8.99
N ALA A 111 -4.01 4.84 -9.95
CA ALA A 111 -3.11 4.14 -10.86
C ALA A 111 -3.36 4.62 -12.29
N ILE A 112 -2.26 4.81 -13.02
CA ILE A 112 -2.26 5.03 -14.47
C ILE A 112 -1.73 3.76 -15.10
N LEU A 113 -2.50 3.19 -16.01
CA LEU A 113 -2.17 1.98 -16.74
C LEU A 113 -1.93 2.32 -18.21
N GLY A 114 -0.92 1.71 -18.82
CA GLY A 114 -0.74 1.75 -20.26
C GLY A 114 -1.85 0.99 -20.97
N LYS A 115 -2.51 1.59 -21.96
CA LYS A 115 -3.66 0.98 -22.64
C LYS A 115 -3.29 -0.28 -23.42
N ASN A 116 -2.07 -0.37 -23.96
CA ASN A 116 -1.69 -1.48 -24.83
C ASN A 116 -1.16 -2.67 -24.02
N THR A 117 -0.36 -2.38 -23.00
CA THR A 117 0.30 -3.37 -22.13
C THR A 117 -0.55 -3.77 -20.93
N GLY A 118 -1.50 -2.92 -20.51
CA GLY A 118 -2.27 -3.10 -19.28
C GLY A 118 -1.43 -2.99 -18.00
N LYS A 119 -0.17 -2.55 -18.10
CA LYS A 119 0.76 -2.44 -16.96
C LYS A 119 0.62 -1.09 -16.29
N ILE A 120 0.84 -1.06 -14.98
CA ILE A 120 0.88 0.18 -14.20
C ILE A 120 2.16 0.94 -14.56
N ILE A 121 2.00 2.16 -15.05
CA ILE A 121 3.12 3.07 -15.37
C ILE A 121 3.31 4.15 -14.30
N TYR A 122 2.28 4.37 -13.48
CA TYR A 122 2.34 5.32 -12.37
C TYR A 122 1.32 4.97 -11.28
N LEU A 123 1.72 5.15 -10.02
CA LEU A 123 0.87 5.03 -8.84
C LEU A 123 1.02 6.30 -7.99
N GLY A 124 -0.06 7.04 -7.83
CA GLY A 124 -0.14 8.24 -7.00
C GLY A 124 -0.89 7.96 -5.70
N ILE A 125 -0.32 8.33 -4.56
CA ILE A 125 -0.96 8.18 -3.25
C ILE A 125 -1.17 9.56 -2.64
N LYS A 126 -2.41 9.85 -2.24
CA LYS A 126 -2.76 11.03 -1.45
C LYS A 126 -3.08 10.59 -0.03
N ASN A 127 -2.50 11.26 0.95
CA ASN A 127 -2.71 10.96 2.35
C ASN A 127 -2.83 12.24 3.18
N LYS A 128 -3.90 12.29 3.98
CA LYS A 128 -4.28 13.42 4.85
C LYS A 128 -3.94 13.17 6.31
N TYR A 129 -3.58 11.93 6.66
CA TYR A 129 -3.46 11.51 8.04
C TYR A 129 -2.07 10.92 8.33
N CYS A 130 -1.47 11.42 9.40
CA CYS A 130 -0.33 10.79 10.04
C CYS A 130 -0.69 10.57 11.51
N GLN A 131 -0.56 9.33 11.98
CA GLN A 131 -0.90 8.96 13.36
C GLN A 131 -0.01 9.68 14.37
N ILE A 132 1.29 9.81 14.09
CA ILE A 132 2.25 10.46 14.99
C ILE A 132 1.91 11.94 15.14
N CYS A 133 1.68 12.65 14.03
CA CYS A 133 1.22 14.04 14.06
C CYS A 133 -0.13 14.20 14.78
N ALA A 134 -1.10 13.33 14.49
CA ALA A 134 -2.43 13.42 15.08
C ALA A 134 -2.44 13.09 16.58
N ALA A 135 -1.50 12.26 17.06
CA ALA A 135 -1.31 12.00 18.48
C ALA A 135 -0.66 13.21 19.17
N ALA A 136 0.40 13.77 18.58
CA ALA A 136 1.08 14.95 19.09
C ALA A 136 0.16 16.17 19.21
N GLN A 137 -0.68 16.41 18.19
CA GLN A 137 -1.69 17.47 18.19
C GLN A 137 -2.71 17.29 19.32
N ARG A 138 -3.15 16.06 19.59
CA ARG A 138 -4.10 15.76 20.69
C ARG A 138 -3.48 15.93 22.07
N ALA A 139 -2.18 15.71 22.19
CA ALA A 139 -1.42 15.87 23.42
C ALA A 139 -0.87 17.29 23.61
N GLU A 140 -1.09 18.20 22.65
CA GLU A 140 -0.53 19.56 22.64
C GLU A 140 1.02 19.58 22.77
N THR A 141 1.66 18.58 22.16
CA THR A 141 3.12 18.40 22.17
C THR A 141 3.68 18.41 20.76
N GLU A 142 4.97 18.70 20.62
CA GLU A 142 5.67 18.53 19.35
C GLU A 142 5.74 17.06 18.91
N PRO A 143 5.50 16.76 17.62
CA PRO A 143 5.58 15.40 17.11
C PRO A 143 7.00 14.88 17.17
N LYS A 144 7.14 13.61 17.60
CA LYS A 144 8.40 12.87 17.52
C LYS A 144 8.89 12.86 16.07
N GLU A 145 10.21 12.86 15.87
CA GLU A 145 10.82 12.76 14.55
C GLU A 145 10.35 11.49 13.83
N HIS A 146 9.82 11.66 12.62
CA HIS A 146 9.30 10.55 11.81
C HIS A 146 9.21 10.92 10.33
N LEU A 147 9.13 9.90 9.48
CA LEU A 147 8.80 10.06 8.07
C LEU A 147 7.28 10.26 7.92
N SER A 148 6.85 11.49 7.68
CA SER A 148 5.44 11.81 7.46
C SER A 148 5.06 11.60 5.99
N PHE A 149 4.06 10.76 5.75
CA PHE A 149 3.47 10.56 4.43
C PHE A 149 2.26 11.48 4.16
N LYS A 150 2.00 12.45 5.03
CA LYS A 150 0.90 13.40 4.86
C LYS A 150 1.26 14.39 3.74
N ASN A 151 0.57 14.30 2.61
CA ASN A 151 0.87 15.08 1.40
C ASN A 151 -0.38 15.75 0.79
N TYR A 152 -1.54 15.64 1.42
CA TYR A 152 -2.80 16.17 0.89
C TYR A 152 -3.64 16.87 1.97
N SER A 153 -4.19 18.04 1.65
CA SER A 153 -5.03 18.86 2.53
C SER A 153 -6.48 19.01 2.04
N GLY A 154 -6.75 18.69 0.76
CA GLY A 154 -8.07 18.82 0.15
C GLY A 154 -9.09 17.76 0.60
N PRO A 155 -10.32 17.78 0.08
CA PRO A 155 -11.37 16.84 0.47
C PRO A 155 -11.09 15.42 -0.06
N SER A 156 -11.50 14.39 0.69
CA SER A 156 -11.32 12.95 0.35
C SER A 156 -12.29 12.47 -0.74
N THR A 157 -12.52 13.33 -1.73
CA THR A 157 -13.39 13.14 -2.89
C THR A 157 -12.70 13.62 -4.17
N THR A 158 -11.59 14.34 -4.05
CA THR A 158 -10.85 14.88 -5.20
C THR A 158 -9.62 14.01 -5.43
N MET A 159 -9.62 13.33 -6.57
CA MET A 159 -8.48 12.59 -7.10
C MET A 159 -7.67 13.46 -8.03
#